data_AF-A0A1Y0MW83-F1
#
_entry.id   AF-A0A1Y0MW83-F1
#
_cell.length_a   1.000
_cell.length_b   1.000
_cell.length_c   1.000
_cell.angle_alpha   90.00
_cell.angle_beta   90.00
_cell.angle_gamma   90.00
#
_symmetry.space_group_name_H-M   'P 1'
#
loop_
_entity.id
_entity.type
_entity.pdbx_description
1 polymer ?
#
loop_
_entity_poly.entity_id
_entity_poly.type
_entity_poly.pdbx_seq_one_letter_code
_entity_poly.pdbx_strand_id
1 'polypeptide(L)'
;MNPTEKQQQKNDSIIKYWETKRGNRVKYAILQSLYFAIPFSIVFQAIESLQGFLTLNFAFKFLTIFSVYFLLTYYVSYNIYEKKYQKLKKQD
;
A
#
# COMPACT_ATOMS: atom_id res chain seq x y z
N MET A 1 -1.19 -19.93 -24.96
CA MET A 1 -0.54 -19.92 -23.64
C MET A 1 -1.19 -20.94 -22.75
N ASN A 2 -0.39 -21.93 -22.35
CA ASN A 2 -0.78 -22.97 -21.42
C ASN A 2 -1.10 -22.36 -20.04
N PRO A 3 -2.01 -22.93 -19.23
CA PRO A 3 -2.35 -22.40 -17.92
C PRO A 3 -1.12 -22.23 -17.01
N THR A 4 -0.16 -23.15 -17.10
CA THR A 4 1.09 -23.16 -16.35
C THR A 4 1.99 -21.97 -16.69
N GLU A 5 2.10 -21.62 -17.98
CA GLU A 5 2.92 -20.49 -18.45
C GLU A 5 2.34 -19.15 -17.98
N LYS A 6 1.00 -19.01 -18.00
CA LYS A 6 0.32 -17.81 -17.47
C LYS A 6 0.53 -17.64 -15.97
N GLN A 7 0.67 -18.74 -15.23
CA GLN A 7 0.84 -18.72 -13.79
C GLN A 7 2.28 -18.36 -13.41
N GLN A 8 3.27 -18.90 -14.13
CA GLN A 8 4.68 -18.49 -13.99
C GLN A 8 4.86 -17.01 -14.30
N GLN A 9 4.33 -16.51 -15.42
CA GLN A 9 4.44 -15.10 -15.77
C GLN A 9 3.84 -14.16 -14.69
N LYS A 10 2.74 -14.56 -14.06
CA LYS A 10 2.17 -13.81 -12.92
C LYS A 10 3.08 -13.86 -11.70
N ASN A 11 3.67 -15.01 -11.39
CA ASN A 11 4.59 -15.13 -10.25
C ASN A 11 5.84 -14.27 -10.45
N ASP A 12 6.45 -14.30 -11.64
CA ASP A 12 7.61 -13.47 -12.00
C ASP A 12 7.31 -11.98 -11.86
N SER A 13 6.12 -11.56 -12.30
CA SER A 13 5.68 -10.17 -12.16
C SER A 13 5.58 -9.74 -10.70
N ILE A 14 5.11 -10.62 -9.82
CA ILE A 14 5.01 -10.38 -8.36
C ILE A 14 6.40 -10.34 -7.73
N ILE A 15 7.29 -11.26 -8.10
CA ILE A 15 8.67 -11.32 -7.62
C ILE A 15 9.38 -10.01 -7.98
N LYS A 16 9.38 -9.63 -9.25
CA LYS A 16 10.01 -8.39 -9.74
C LYS A 16 9.43 -7.15 -9.07
N TYR A 17 8.09 -7.08 -8.96
CA TYR A 17 7.42 -5.97 -8.28
C TYR A 17 7.85 -5.85 -6.82
N TRP A 18 7.83 -6.94 -6.06
CA TRP A 18 8.15 -6.90 -4.64
C TRP A 18 9.63 -6.67 -4.38
N GLU A 19 10.51 -7.22 -5.20
CA GLU A 19 11.96 -7.05 -5.08
C GLU A 19 12.39 -5.59 -5.17
N THR A 20 11.76 -4.80 -6.04
CA THR A 20 12.03 -3.35 -6.12
C THR A 20 11.56 -2.57 -4.88
N LYS A 21 10.61 -3.10 -4.10
CA LYS A 21 9.95 -2.39 -3.00
C LYS A 21 10.39 -2.84 -1.62
N ARG A 22 10.88 -4.08 -1.49
CA ARG A 22 11.23 -4.68 -0.19
C ARG A 22 12.42 -4.01 0.51
N GLY A 23 13.31 -3.36 -0.25
CA GLY A 23 14.57 -2.80 0.26
C GLY A 23 14.41 -1.70 1.33
N ASN A 24 13.25 -1.03 1.41
CA ASN A 24 12.96 -0.11 2.50
C ASN A 24 11.48 -0.18 2.91
N ARG A 25 11.21 -0.90 4.00
CA ARG A 25 9.88 -1.10 4.58
C ARG A 25 9.17 0.21 4.92
N VAL A 26 9.90 1.17 5.50
CA VAL A 26 9.32 2.47 5.88
C VAL A 26 8.90 3.24 4.64
N LYS A 27 9.77 3.33 3.63
CA LYS A 27 9.46 3.99 2.35
C LYS A 27 8.25 3.37 1.67
N TYR A 28 8.16 2.04 1.63
CA TYR A 28 7.00 1.34 1.08
C TYR A 28 5.71 1.69 1.83
N ALA A 29 5.75 1.65 3.16
CA ALA A 29 4.62 1.97 4.00
C ALA A 29 4.15 3.42 3.78
N ILE A 30 5.05 4.40 3.81
CA ILE A 30 4.71 5.81 3.57
C ILE A 30 4.03 5.98 2.21
N LEU A 31 4.62 5.47 1.13
CA LEU A 31 4.09 5.64 -0.22
C LEU A 31 2.70 5.01 -0.38
N GLN A 32 2.50 3.81 0.14
CA GLN A 32 1.20 3.14 0.12
C GLN A 32 0.17 3.88 0.97
N SER A 33 0.55 4.34 2.14
CA SER A 33 -0.36 5.07 3.02
C SER A 33 -0.75 6.42 2.44
N LEU A 34 0.16 7.13 1.77
CA LEU A 34 -0.19 8.34 1.02
C LEU A 34 -1.14 8.03 -0.14
N TYR A 35 -0.91 6.93 -0.88
CA TYR A 35 -1.77 6.51 -1.98
C TYR A 35 -3.22 6.32 -1.55
N PHE A 36 -3.47 5.85 -0.32
CA PHE A 36 -4.83 5.76 0.23
C PHE A 36 -5.27 7.03 0.95
N ALA A 37 -4.44 7.61 1.82
CA ALA A 37 -4.83 8.73 2.66
C ALA A 37 -5.22 9.97 1.85
N ILE A 38 -4.52 10.27 0.75
CA ILE A 38 -4.82 11.44 -0.08
C ILE A 38 -6.22 11.36 -0.70
N PRO A 39 -6.58 10.37 -1.55
CA PRO A 39 -7.91 10.31 -2.15
C PRO A 39 -9.02 10.13 -1.10
N PHE A 40 -8.80 9.31 -0.08
CA PHE A 40 -9.81 9.13 0.97
C PHE A 40 -10.05 10.43 1.75
N SER A 41 -9.00 11.14 2.15
CA SER A 41 -9.16 12.42 2.86
C SER A 41 -9.91 13.45 2.01
N ILE A 42 -9.65 13.52 0.70
CA ILE A 42 -10.36 14.40 -0.22
C ILE A 42 -11.84 14.02 -0.30
N VAL A 43 -12.16 12.74 -0.46
CA VAL A 43 -13.55 12.26 -0.53
C VAL A 43 -14.30 12.55 0.77
N PHE A 44 -13.70 12.22 1.93
CA PHE A 44 -14.32 12.49 3.24
C PHE A 44 -14.54 13.98 3.46
N GLN A 45 -13.56 14.81 3.11
CA GLN A 45 -13.68 16.26 3.26
C GLN A 45 -14.72 16.85 2.30
N ALA A 46 -14.81 16.35 1.06
CA ALA A 46 -15.82 16.79 0.11
C ALA A 46 -17.25 16.43 0.53
N ILE A 47 -17.44 15.30 1.23
CA ILE A 47 -18.74 14.90 1.79
C ILE A 47 -19.14 15.81 2.96
N GLU A 48 -18.19 16.19 3.81
CA GLU A 48 -18.49 17.05 4.97
C GLU A 48 -18.63 18.53 4.59
N SER A 49 -17.63 19.11 3.91
CA SER A 49 -17.61 20.54 3.55
C SER A 49 -16.42 20.87 2.64
N LEU A 50 -16.71 21.51 1.49
CA LEU A 50 -15.69 22.02 0.56
C LEU A 50 -14.85 23.18 1.14
N GLN A 51 -15.33 23.86 2.18
CA GLN A 51 -14.60 24.99 2.80
C GLN A 51 -13.59 24.55 3.87
N GLY A 52 -13.66 23.29 4.33
CA GLY A 52 -12.84 22.80 5.44
C GLY A 52 -11.45 22.27 5.07
N PHE A 53 -11.06 22.29 3.78
CA PHE A 53 -9.82 21.66 3.28
C PHE A 53 -8.52 22.22 3.86
N LEU A 54 -8.49 23.48 4.29
CA LEU A 54 -7.29 24.11 4.88
C LEU A 54 -7.39 24.28 6.39
N THR A 55 -8.31 23.55 7.04
CA THR A 55 -8.48 23.63 8.50
C THR A 55 -7.55 22.67 9.22
N LEU A 56 -7.20 23.01 10.46
CA LEU A 56 -6.46 22.12 11.36
C LEU A 56 -7.18 20.77 11.54
N ASN A 57 -8.51 20.79 11.53
CA ASN A 57 -9.33 19.59 11.63
C ASN A 57 -9.12 18.63 10.44
N PHE A 58 -8.99 19.16 9.23
CA PHE A 58 -8.65 18.35 8.05
C PHE A 58 -7.26 17.72 8.20
N ALA A 59 -6.27 18.48 8.67
CA ALA A 59 -4.92 17.97 8.91
C ALA A 59 -4.92 16.81 9.94
N PHE A 60 -5.68 16.93 11.02
CA PHE A 60 -5.83 15.84 11.99
C PHE A 60 -6.55 14.61 11.41
N LYS A 61 -7.59 14.80 10.60
CA LYS A 61 -8.29 13.70 9.92
C LYS A 61 -7.36 12.98 8.94
N PHE A 62 -6.64 13.73 8.12
CA PHE A 62 -5.63 13.18 7.22
C PHE A 62 -4.55 12.41 7.98
N LEU A 63 -3.99 13.00 9.04
CA LEU A 63 -2.96 12.36 9.84
C LEU A 63 -3.44 11.06 10.48
N THR A 64 -4.69 11.04 10.94
CA THR A 64 -5.32 9.84 11.53
C THR A 64 -5.47 8.75 10.48
N ILE A 65 -6.05 9.08 9.31
CA ILE A 65 -6.20 8.13 8.19
C ILE A 65 -4.83 7.60 7.76
N PHE A 66 -3.87 8.50 7.55
CA PHE A 66 -2.51 8.15 7.18
C PHE A 66 -1.87 7.20 8.21
N SER A 67 -1.99 7.50 9.50
CA SER A 67 -1.41 6.68 10.57
C SER A 67 -1.99 5.26 10.60
N VAL A 68 -3.31 5.12 10.44
CA VAL A 68 -3.96 3.80 10.36
C VAL A 68 -3.45 3.01 9.16
N TYR A 69 -3.43 3.61 7.97
CA TYR A 69 -2.90 2.94 6.77
C TYR A 69 -1.40 2.66 6.87
N PHE A 70 -0.63 3.51 7.55
CA PHE A 70 0.80 3.33 7.76
C PHE A 70 1.05 2.11 8.64
N LEU A 71 0.38 2.00 9.78
CA LEU A 71 0.53 0.86 10.67
C LEU A 71 0.09 -0.45 9.98
N LEU A 72 -1.05 -0.44 9.29
CA LEU A 72 -1.52 -1.60 8.52
C LEU A 72 -0.53 -1.99 7.43
N THR A 73 -0.02 -1.02 6.68
CA THR A 73 0.92 -1.33 5.60
C THR A 73 2.26 -1.82 6.14
N TYR A 74 2.76 -1.14 7.17
CA TYR A 74 4.04 -1.44 7.78
C TYR A 74 4.02 -2.83 8.42
N TYR A 75 3.06 -3.12 9.29
CA TYR A 75 3.04 -4.38 10.05
C TYR A 75 2.37 -5.53 9.33
N VAL A 76 1.29 -5.29 8.60
CA VAL A 76 0.47 -6.35 8.01
C VAL A 76 0.84 -6.56 6.54
N SER A 77 0.65 -5.55 5.70
CA SER A 77 0.82 -5.67 4.25
C SER A 77 2.23 -6.11 3.87
N TYR A 78 3.26 -5.44 4.42
CA TYR A 78 4.64 -5.80 4.14
C TYR A 78 4.95 -7.26 4.49
N ASN A 79 4.49 -7.71 5.66
CA ASN A 79 4.72 -9.08 6.11
C ASN A 79 3.99 -10.11 5.22
N ILE A 80 2.79 -9.79 4.73
CA ILE A 80 2.05 -10.66 3.79
C ILE A 80 2.81 -10.79 2.47
N TYR A 81 3.24 -9.66 1.88
CA TYR A 81 3.97 -9.67 0.62
C TYR A 81 5.34 -10.35 0.74
N GLU A 82 6.07 -10.11 1.84
CA GLU A 82 7.35 -10.76 2.09
C GLU A 82 7.19 -12.28 2.25
N LYS A 83 6.18 -12.75 3.01
CA LYS A 83 5.87 -14.18 3.12
C LYS A 83 5.51 -14.79 1.77
N LYS A 84 4.72 -14.08 0.94
CA LYS A 84 4.34 -14.54 -0.40
C LYS A 84 5.54 -14.63 -1.32
N TYR A 85 6.40 -13.61 -1.34
CA TYR A 85 7.64 -13.59 -2.12
C TYR A 85 8.56 -14.76 -1.74
N GLN A 86 8.77 -15.00 -0.45
CA GLN A 86 9.60 -16.11 0.02
C GLN A 86 9.03 -17.49 -0.36
N LYS A 87 7.70 -17.63 -0.42
CA LYS A 87 7.07 -18.89 -0.89
C LYS A 87 7.31 -19.10 -2.37
N LEU A 88 7.12 -18.07 -3.20
CA LEU A 88 7.33 -18.15 -4.65
C LEU A 88 8.79 -18.47 -4.98
N LYS A 89 9.74 -17.79 -4.34
CA LYS A 89 11.18 -18.03 -4.57
C LYS A 89 11.70 -19.39 -4.09
N LYS A 90 10.93 -20.12 -3.27
CA LYS A 90 11.25 -21.50 -2.84
C LYS A 90 10.59 -22.56 -3.72
N GLN A 91 9.62 -22.17 -4.54
CA GLN A 91 8.93 -23.04 -5.49
C GLN A 91 9.59 -23.02 -6.87
N ASP A 92 10.38 -21.99 -7.16
CA ASP A 92 11.38 -21.95 -8.24
C ASP A 92 12.64 -22.75 -7.85
#